data_AF-A0A8B7JBM4-F1
#
_entry.id   AF-A0A8B7JBM4-F1
#
_cell.length_a   1.000
_cell.length_b   1.000
_cell.length_c   1.000
_cell.angle_alpha   90.00
_cell.angle_beta   90.00
_cell.angle_gamma   90.00
#
_symmetry.space_group_name_H-M   'P 1'
#
loop_
_entity.id
_entity.type
_entity.pdbx_description
1 polymer ?
#
loop_
_entity_poly.entity_id
_entity_poly.type
_entity_poly.pdbx_seq_one_letter_code
_entity_poly.pdbx_strand_id
1 'polypeptide(L)'
;MPQPFAGEILGLCKALGISLGDGVLLNFAYESTAFCTSIVAQDDKGNIYHGRNLDYDFVDILSKITIDVQFIKSGQIAYQGTTFLGYVGLWTGQSPHKFTISGDERDGGRWWENAIAAFLNRNYPVSWLVRDTLSRAEDFQSAVLRLAGVPIIAEVYYIVGGVSPKEGMVITRNRRGPADLWPLDPLGGAWFRVETNYDHWTTPPPLDDRRTPAIKALNATGQQNINFDTLFQVLSVKPVLNNNTVYTTVMSAAFPDKYRTRIRTVK
;
A
#
# COMPACT_ATOMS: atom_id res chain seq x y z
N MET A 1 10.93 10.12 16.05
CA MET A 1 10.08 8.93 15.88
C MET A 1 9.02 8.91 16.99
N PRO A 2 7.72 8.91 16.64
CA PRO A 2 6.66 8.80 17.64
C PRO A 2 6.53 7.37 18.21
N GLN A 3 5.90 7.25 19.39
CA GLN A 3 5.38 5.97 19.86
C GLN A 3 4.15 5.57 19.03
N PRO A 4 3.88 4.26 18.82
CA PRO A 4 4.58 3.10 19.40
C PRO A 4 5.86 2.66 18.66
N PHE A 5 6.12 3.21 17.47
CA PHE A 5 7.19 2.74 16.58
C PHE A 5 8.58 2.74 17.21
N ALA A 6 8.92 3.78 17.98
CA ALA A 6 10.22 3.84 18.66
C ALA A 6 10.40 2.71 19.69
N GLY A 7 9.35 2.36 20.44
CA GLY A 7 9.38 1.27 21.40
C GLY A 7 9.48 -0.10 20.73
N GLU A 8 8.76 -0.29 19.62
CA GLU A 8 8.77 -1.54 18.86
C GLU A 8 10.12 -1.79 18.18
N ILE A 9 10.72 -0.77 17.55
CA ILE A 9 12.07 -0.89 16.97
C ILE A 9 13.06 -1.28 18.05
N LEU A 10 13.03 -0.63 19.21
CA LEU A 10 13.90 -0.97 20.33
C LEU A 10 13.70 -2.42 20.81
N GLY A 11 12.45 -2.88 20.91
CA GLY A 11 12.12 -4.26 21.30
C GLY A 11 12.64 -5.29 20.30
N LEU A 12 12.39 -5.06 19.00
CA LEU A 12 12.90 -5.91 17.92
C LEU A 12 14.43 -5.94 17.90
N CYS A 13 15.09 -4.80 18.09
CA CYS A 13 16.56 -4.75 18.13
C CYS A 13 17.13 -5.62 19.26
N LYS A 14 16.56 -5.52 20.46
CA LYS A 14 16.96 -6.34 21.61
C LYS A 14 16.72 -7.83 21.36
N ALA A 15 15.59 -8.19 20.76
CA ALA A 15 15.24 -9.58 20.50
C ALA A 15 16.10 -10.22 19.41
N LEU A 16 16.46 -9.46 18.37
CA LEU A 16 17.25 -9.94 17.22
C LEU A 16 18.76 -9.78 17.40
N GLY A 17 19.21 -9.13 18.49
CA GLY A 17 20.63 -8.87 18.75
C GLY A 17 21.27 -7.87 17.78
N ILE A 18 20.47 -6.97 17.18
CA ILE A 18 20.93 -5.94 16.25
C ILE A 18 21.05 -4.58 16.96
N SER A 19 21.92 -3.70 16.43
CA SER A 19 22.07 -2.36 17.00
C SER A 19 20.81 -1.52 16.75
N LEU A 20 20.52 -0.58 17.66
CA LEU A 20 19.40 0.34 17.47
C LEU A 20 19.57 1.20 16.20
N GLY A 21 20.81 1.58 15.87
CA GLY A 21 21.12 2.32 14.65
C GLY A 21 20.72 1.53 13.41
N ASP A 22 21.10 0.26 13.33
CA ASP A 22 20.76 -0.61 12.20
C ASP A 22 19.26 -0.85 12.11
N GLY A 23 18.57 -1.05 13.24
CA GLY A 23 17.11 -1.23 13.25
C GLY A 23 16.36 0.01 12.77
N VAL A 24 16.83 1.20 13.11
CA VAL A 24 16.28 2.46 12.60
C VAL A 24 16.57 2.58 11.09
N LEU A 25 17.81 2.38 10.66
CA LEU A 25 18.18 2.47 9.25
C LEU A 25 17.39 1.49 8.38
N LEU A 26 17.21 0.25 8.85
CA LEU A 26 16.37 -0.75 8.17
C LEU A 26 14.94 -0.23 7.96
N ASN A 27 14.34 0.36 8.99
CA ASN A 27 12.98 0.89 8.90
C ASN A 27 12.85 2.14 8.02
N PHE A 28 13.95 2.86 7.74
CA PHE A 28 13.94 3.96 6.77
C PHE A 28 14.33 3.51 5.36
N ALA A 29 15.12 2.45 5.20
CA ALA A 29 15.48 1.91 3.89
C ALA A 29 14.25 1.44 3.12
N TYR A 30 13.30 0.80 3.81
CA TYR A 30 12.02 0.37 3.24
C TYR A 30 11.08 1.53 2.84
N GLU A 31 11.42 2.77 3.18
CA GLU A 31 10.68 3.97 2.73
C GLU A 31 11.14 4.45 1.35
N SER A 32 12.14 3.78 0.76
CA SER A 32 12.69 4.08 -0.56
C SER A 32 12.70 2.83 -1.44
N THR A 33 12.73 3.02 -2.76
CA THR A 33 13.03 2.02 -3.80
C THR A 33 12.01 0.88 -3.94
N ALA A 34 10.73 1.11 -3.63
CA ALA A 34 9.65 0.15 -3.80
C ALA A 34 8.87 0.41 -5.10
N PHE A 35 9.00 -0.49 -6.07
CA PHE A 35 8.11 -0.49 -7.22
C PHE A 35 6.81 -1.20 -6.84
N CYS A 36 5.67 -0.74 -7.33
CA CYS A 36 4.38 -1.30 -6.93
C CYS A 36 3.37 -1.27 -8.07
N THR A 37 2.34 -2.09 -7.97
CA THR A 37 1.10 -1.90 -8.72
C THR A 37 -0.06 -2.12 -7.79
N SER A 38 -0.91 -1.12 -7.62
CA SER A 38 -2.11 -1.17 -6.79
C SER A 38 -3.36 -0.90 -7.61
N ILE A 39 -4.42 -1.65 -7.31
CA ILE A 39 -5.70 -1.59 -8.02
C ILE A 39 -6.81 -1.53 -6.98
N VAL A 40 -7.68 -0.52 -7.10
CA VAL A 40 -8.98 -0.49 -6.43
C VAL A 40 -10.07 -0.53 -7.48
N ALA A 41 -11.02 -1.45 -7.32
CA ALA A 41 -12.08 -1.70 -8.29
C ALA A 41 -13.43 -1.94 -7.60
N GLN A 42 -14.50 -1.61 -8.31
CA GLN A 42 -15.87 -1.88 -7.90
C GLN A 42 -16.53 -2.82 -8.91
N ASP A 43 -17.20 -3.87 -8.42
CA ASP A 43 -18.04 -4.72 -9.29
C ASP A 43 -19.38 -4.05 -9.66
N ASP A 44 -20.24 -4.78 -10.37
CA ASP A 44 -21.57 -4.34 -10.79
C ASP A 44 -22.60 -4.34 -9.65
N LYS A 45 -22.28 -4.93 -8.50
CA LYS A 45 -23.08 -4.95 -7.27
C LYS A 45 -22.67 -3.87 -6.28
N GLY A 46 -21.58 -3.16 -6.55
CA GLY A 46 -21.05 -2.11 -5.69
C GLY A 46 -20.04 -2.57 -4.64
N ASN A 47 -19.59 -3.83 -4.68
CA ASN A 47 -18.55 -4.33 -3.80
C ASN A 47 -17.19 -3.76 -4.20
N ILE A 48 -16.38 -3.37 -3.22
CA ILE A 48 -15.02 -2.85 -3.42
C ILE A 48 -14.00 -3.98 -3.26
N TYR A 49 -13.16 -4.16 -4.28
CA TYR A 49 -12.00 -5.05 -4.28
C TYR A 49 -10.72 -4.23 -4.37
N HIS A 50 -9.72 -4.61 -3.60
CA HIS A 50 -8.43 -3.94 -3.58
C HIS A 50 -7.32 -4.98 -3.64
N GLY A 51 -6.39 -4.83 -4.58
CA GLY A 51 -5.27 -5.74 -4.74
C GLY A 51 -4.00 -4.98 -5.09
N ARG A 52 -2.86 -5.57 -4.72
CA ARG A 52 -1.57 -4.97 -4.99
C ARG A 52 -0.46 -6.00 -5.18
N ASN A 53 0.53 -5.64 -5.98
CA ASN A 53 1.88 -6.21 -5.97
C ASN A 53 2.82 -5.25 -5.24
N LEU A 54 3.69 -5.79 -4.39
CA LEU A 54 4.86 -5.07 -3.90
C LEU A 54 6.09 -5.65 -4.60
N ASP A 55 6.78 -4.80 -5.34
CA ASP A 55 8.01 -5.11 -6.03
C ASP A 55 9.18 -4.42 -5.30
N TYR A 56 10.25 -5.15 -5.07
CA TYR A 56 11.42 -4.63 -4.39
C TYR A 56 12.65 -5.40 -4.87
N ASP A 57 13.83 -4.80 -4.76
CA ASP A 57 15.07 -5.56 -4.89
C ASP A 57 15.20 -6.57 -3.72
N PHE A 58 16.17 -7.49 -3.75
CA PHE A 58 16.37 -8.47 -2.67
C PHE A 58 15.16 -9.41 -2.42
N VAL A 59 14.43 -9.76 -3.47
CA VAL A 59 13.27 -10.69 -3.42
C VAL A 59 13.63 -12.00 -2.70
N ASP A 60 14.84 -12.51 -2.89
CA ASP A 60 15.36 -13.73 -2.27
C ASP A 60 15.43 -13.67 -0.73
N ILE A 61 15.53 -12.47 -0.16
CA ILE A 61 15.50 -12.22 1.28
C ILE A 61 14.08 -11.85 1.71
N LEU A 62 13.48 -10.85 1.07
CA LEU A 62 12.20 -10.28 1.50
C LEU A 62 11.05 -11.29 1.43
N SER A 63 11.06 -12.18 0.44
CA SER A 63 10.09 -13.27 0.32
C SER A 63 10.09 -14.20 1.54
N LYS A 64 11.25 -14.43 2.17
CA LYS A 64 11.40 -15.33 3.33
C LYS A 64 10.94 -14.72 4.65
N ILE A 65 10.89 -13.38 4.71
CA ILE A 65 10.53 -12.64 5.92
C ILE A 65 9.21 -11.88 5.77
N THR A 66 8.51 -12.06 4.64
CA THR A 66 7.16 -11.52 4.44
C THR A 66 6.17 -12.24 5.36
N ILE A 67 5.43 -11.48 6.16
CA ILE A 67 4.46 -11.98 7.12
C ILE A 67 3.16 -11.17 7.07
N ASP A 68 2.04 -11.85 7.27
CA ASP A 68 0.76 -11.20 7.59
C ASP A 68 0.64 -11.11 9.11
N VAL A 69 0.28 -9.93 9.62
CA VAL A 69 0.21 -9.65 11.06
C VAL A 69 -1.17 -9.11 11.41
N GLN A 70 -1.83 -9.76 12.36
CA GLN A 70 -3.06 -9.29 12.98
C GLN A 70 -2.75 -8.48 14.24
N PHE A 71 -3.16 -7.21 14.26
CA PHE A 71 -2.99 -6.33 15.40
C PHE A 71 -4.24 -6.39 16.27
N ILE A 72 -4.08 -6.91 17.49
CA ILE A 72 -5.19 -7.19 18.39
C ILE A 72 -5.35 -6.06 19.42
N LYS A 73 -6.58 -5.58 19.60
CA LYS A 73 -6.97 -4.64 20.66
C LYS A 73 -8.20 -5.18 21.36
N SER A 74 -8.15 -5.29 22.69
CA SER A 74 -9.25 -5.82 23.50
C SER A 74 -9.75 -7.21 23.04
N GLY A 75 -8.83 -8.09 22.63
CA GLY A 75 -9.14 -9.45 22.20
C GLY A 75 -9.73 -9.57 20.78
N GLN A 76 -9.86 -8.48 20.03
CA GLN A 76 -10.37 -8.47 18.66
C GLN A 76 -9.32 -7.93 17.69
N ILE A 77 -9.37 -8.37 16.42
CA ILE A 77 -8.51 -7.84 15.35
C ILE A 77 -8.92 -6.38 15.09
N ALA A 78 -8.07 -5.44 15.48
CA ALA A 78 -8.29 -4.02 15.22
C ALA A 78 -8.00 -3.66 13.75
N TYR A 79 -6.91 -4.23 13.23
CA TYR A 79 -6.52 -4.17 11.82
C TYR A 79 -5.50 -5.29 11.56
N GLN A 80 -5.22 -5.55 10.29
CA GLN A 80 -4.16 -6.46 9.88
C GLN A 80 -3.39 -5.90 8.69
N GLY A 81 -2.18 -6.40 8.46
CA GLY A 81 -1.38 -5.98 7.32
C GLY A 81 -0.25 -6.94 6.99
N THR A 82 0.29 -6.76 5.80
CA THR A 82 1.48 -7.48 5.32
C THR A 82 2.71 -6.61 5.55
N THR A 83 3.73 -7.21 6.16
CA THR A 83 4.99 -6.54 6.46
C THR A 83 6.17 -7.52 6.36
N PHE A 84 7.37 -7.03 6.65
CA PHE A 84 8.58 -7.84 6.79
C PHE A 84 8.94 -7.97 8.27
N LEU A 85 9.43 -9.13 8.69
CA LEU A 85 9.94 -9.32 10.04
C LEU A 85 11.07 -8.30 10.32
N GLY A 86 10.92 -7.47 11.36
CA GLY A 86 11.85 -6.38 11.69
C GLY A 86 11.38 -4.99 11.24
N TYR A 87 10.35 -4.91 10.40
CA TYR A 87 9.76 -3.67 9.93
C TYR A 87 8.46 -3.33 10.67
N VAL A 88 8.39 -2.12 11.23
CA VAL A 88 7.24 -1.68 12.06
C VAL A 88 6.17 -0.91 11.27
N GLY A 89 6.47 -0.55 10.02
CA GLY A 89 5.54 0.08 9.09
C GLY A 89 4.58 -0.92 8.44
N LEU A 90 3.56 -0.41 7.73
CA LEU A 90 2.72 -1.21 6.84
C LEU A 90 2.61 -0.52 5.49
N TRP A 91 3.01 -1.21 4.42
CA TRP A 91 2.72 -0.79 3.04
C TRP A 91 1.40 -1.36 2.52
N THR A 92 0.83 -2.32 3.22
CA THR A 92 -0.46 -2.93 2.89
C THR A 92 -1.17 -3.35 4.15
N GLY A 93 -2.45 -3.05 4.24
CA GLY A 93 -3.29 -3.55 5.31
C GLY A 93 -4.76 -3.22 5.14
N GLN A 94 -5.55 -3.77 6.05
CA GLN A 94 -6.98 -3.54 6.13
C GLN A 94 -7.43 -3.33 7.56
N SER A 95 -8.41 -2.45 7.72
CA SER A 95 -9.20 -2.29 8.91
C SER A 95 -10.58 -2.95 8.65
N PRO A 96 -10.90 -4.06 9.34
CA PRO A 96 -12.11 -4.85 9.07
C PRO A 96 -13.37 -4.00 9.08
N HIS A 97 -14.21 -4.18 8.05
CA HIS A 97 -15.47 -3.45 7.86
C HIS A 97 -15.35 -1.92 7.80
N LYS A 98 -14.15 -1.40 7.48
CA LYS A 98 -13.90 0.04 7.34
C LYS A 98 -13.22 0.39 6.03
N PHE A 99 -11.96 0.01 5.87
CA PHE A 99 -11.16 0.34 4.68
C PHE A 99 -9.92 -0.54 4.52
N THR A 100 -9.34 -0.49 3.34
CA THR A 100 -8.10 -1.15 2.89
C THR A 100 -7.14 -0.09 2.39
N ILE A 101 -5.83 -0.25 2.61
CA ILE A 101 -4.80 0.69 2.16
C ILE A 101 -3.63 -0.08 1.55
N SER A 102 -3.14 0.38 0.41
CA SER A 102 -1.79 0.12 -0.08
C SER A 102 -1.07 1.45 -0.35
N GLY A 103 0.25 1.41 -0.30
CA GLY A 103 1.11 2.54 -0.68
C GLY A 103 2.07 2.14 -1.79
N ASP A 104 2.19 3.02 -2.78
CA ASP A 104 3.11 2.87 -3.90
C ASP A 104 4.08 4.07 -3.90
N GLU A 105 5.37 3.83 -4.11
CA GLU A 105 6.38 4.90 -4.10
C GLU A 105 6.12 5.90 -5.24
N ARG A 106 6.29 7.18 -4.93
CA ARG A 106 6.36 8.26 -5.92
C ARG A 106 7.77 8.83 -5.88
N ASP A 107 8.53 8.62 -6.95
CA ASP A 107 9.88 9.17 -7.02
C ASP A 107 9.80 10.70 -7.14
N GLY A 108 10.22 11.38 -6.08
CA GLY A 108 9.94 12.80 -5.87
C GLY A 108 10.87 13.44 -4.84
N GLY A 109 11.83 14.23 -5.32
CA GLY A 109 12.78 14.99 -4.51
C GLY A 109 14.04 14.20 -4.12
N ARG A 110 15.04 14.90 -3.59
CA ARG A 110 16.34 14.29 -3.27
C ARG A 110 16.31 13.59 -1.91
N TRP A 111 17.06 12.50 -1.75
CA TRP A 111 17.17 11.73 -0.48
C TRP A 111 17.44 12.62 0.77
N TRP A 112 18.20 13.71 0.62
CA TRP A 112 18.51 14.61 1.74
C TRP A 112 17.30 15.43 2.21
N GLU A 113 16.33 15.72 1.33
CA GLU A 113 15.06 16.34 1.74
C GLU A 113 14.23 15.39 2.60
N ASN A 114 14.25 14.08 2.25
CA ASN A 114 13.61 13.02 3.04
C ASN A 114 14.26 12.92 4.43
N ALA A 115 15.60 12.97 4.49
CA ALA A 115 16.33 12.97 5.75
C ALA A 115 16.00 14.19 6.63
N ILE A 116 15.98 15.41 6.07
CA ILE A 116 15.60 16.62 6.82
C ILE A 116 14.15 16.50 7.33
N ALA A 117 13.21 16.10 6.48
CA ALA A 117 11.81 15.94 6.87
C ALA A 117 11.64 14.89 7.98
N ALA A 118 12.39 13.78 7.93
CA ALA A 118 12.37 12.72 8.92
C ALA A 118 12.95 13.14 10.27
N PHE A 119 14.12 13.78 10.27
CA PHE A 119 14.89 14.02 11.49
C PHE A 119 14.60 15.37 12.15
N LEU A 120 14.32 16.43 11.39
CA LEU A 120 14.06 17.77 11.93
C LEU A 120 12.57 18.01 12.20
N ASN A 121 11.69 17.64 11.26
CA ASN A 121 10.25 17.95 11.36
C ASN A 121 9.44 16.87 12.08
N ARG A 122 10.03 15.71 12.38
CA ARG A 122 9.37 14.54 13.00
C ARG A 122 8.13 14.08 12.22
N ASN A 123 8.12 14.28 10.91
CA ASN A 123 7.04 13.80 10.03
C ASN A 123 6.98 12.28 10.04
N TYR A 124 5.82 11.73 9.68
CA TYR A 124 5.65 10.28 9.57
C TYR A 124 6.42 9.73 8.36
N PRO A 125 7.16 8.61 8.52
CA PRO A 125 7.39 7.70 7.42
C PRO A 125 6.06 7.31 6.77
N VAL A 126 6.09 7.11 5.46
CA VAL A 126 4.91 6.87 4.63
C VAL A 126 4.17 5.63 5.11
N SER A 127 4.87 4.51 5.27
CA SER A 127 4.29 3.26 5.74
C SER A 127 3.80 3.32 7.20
N TRP A 128 4.39 4.21 8.01
CA TRP A 128 3.98 4.39 9.42
C TRP A 128 2.67 5.15 9.49
N LEU A 129 2.45 6.12 8.59
CA LEU A 129 1.16 6.79 8.49
C LEU A 129 0.06 5.82 8.06
N VAL A 130 0.34 4.87 7.16
CA VAL A 130 -0.62 3.81 6.80
C VAL A 130 -1.01 3.01 8.04
N ARG A 131 -0.03 2.49 8.79
CA ARG A 131 -0.31 1.72 10.02
C ARG A 131 -1.07 2.55 11.07
N ASP A 132 -0.67 3.79 11.30
CA ASP A 132 -1.36 4.66 12.25
C ASP A 132 -2.79 4.99 11.79
N THR A 133 -3.02 5.11 10.48
CA THR A 133 -4.35 5.28 9.89
C THR A 133 -5.21 4.04 10.10
N LEU A 134 -4.70 2.84 9.81
CA LEU A 134 -5.40 1.57 10.08
C LEU A 134 -5.81 1.41 11.55
N SER A 135 -4.99 1.94 12.46
CA SER A 135 -5.21 1.89 13.90
C SER A 135 -6.23 2.92 14.41
N ARG A 136 -6.29 4.12 13.79
CA ARG A 136 -7.03 5.26 14.34
C ARG A 136 -8.24 5.72 13.54
N ALA A 137 -8.24 5.56 12.22
CA ALA A 137 -9.34 6.06 11.40
C ALA A 137 -10.60 5.21 11.62
N GLU A 138 -11.75 5.88 11.63
CA GLU A 138 -13.03 5.27 11.98
C GLU A 138 -13.70 4.65 10.75
N ASP A 139 -13.42 5.19 9.57
CA ASP A 139 -14.05 4.83 8.30
C ASP A 139 -13.17 5.24 7.10
N PHE A 140 -13.68 4.98 5.88
CA PHE A 140 -12.99 5.33 4.63
C PHE A 140 -12.69 6.84 4.50
N GLN A 141 -13.65 7.70 4.84
CA GLN A 141 -13.49 9.15 4.67
C GLN A 141 -12.43 9.73 5.62
N SER A 142 -12.47 9.34 6.89
CA SER A 142 -11.46 9.72 7.88
C SER A 142 -10.07 9.17 7.51
N ALA A 143 -9.99 7.97 6.93
CA ALA A 143 -8.74 7.43 6.39
C ALA A 143 -8.21 8.28 5.22
N VAL A 144 -9.05 8.64 4.24
CA VAL A 144 -8.67 9.50 3.11
C VAL A 144 -8.22 10.88 3.59
N LEU A 145 -8.97 11.54 4.49
CA LEU A 145 -8.60 12.85 5.03
C LEU A 145 -7.25 12.80 5.76
N ARG A 146 -7.02 11.76 6.55
CA ARG A 146 -5.77 11.56 7.28
C ARG A 146 -4.59 11.32 6.32
N LEU A 147 -4.77 10.41 5.36
CA LEU A 147 -3.77 10.08 4.36
C LEU A 147 -3.54 11.21 3.36
N ALA A 148 -4.46 12.16 3.19
CA ALA A 148 -4.28 13.36 2.38
C ALA A 148 -3.57 14.49 3.16
N GLY A 149 -3.93 14.69 4.42
CA GLY A 149 -3.55 15.89 5.19
C GLY A 149 -2.33 15.76 6.09
N VAL A 150 -1.99 14.55 6.59
CA VAL A 150 -0.87 14.42 7.54
C VAL A 150 0.48 14.55 6.81
N PRO A 151 1.42 15.40 7.30
CA PRO A 151 2.75 15.53 6.72
C PRO A 151 3.57 14.23 6.78
N ILE A 152 4.26 13.94 5.67
CA ILE A 152 5.08 12.74 5.47
C ILE A 152 6.50 13.12 5.06
N ILE A 153 7.43 12.16 5.12
CA ILE A 153 8.85 12.39 4.81
C ILE A 153 9.16 12.30 3.31
N ALA A 154 8.41 11.49 2.58
CA ALA A 154 8.60 11.21 1.16
C ALA A 154 7.27 11.27 0.41
N GLU A 155 7.33 11.41 -0.91
CA GLU A 155 6.14 11.40 -1.77
C GLU A 155 5.64 9.97 -1.97
N VAL A 156 4.33 9.80 -2.20
CA VAL A 156 3.70 8.47 -2.28
C VAL A 156 2.38 8.56 -3.03
N TYR A 157 1.91 7.43 -3.55
CA TYR A 157 0.50 7.22 -3.87
C TYR A 157 -0.14 6.35 -2.79
N TYR A 158 -1.20 6.84 -2.14
CA TYR A 158 -2.03 5.98 -1.29
C TYR A 158 -3.26 5.53 -2.05
N ILE A 159 -3.45 4.22 -2.16
CA ILE A 159 -4.66 3.63 -2.73
C ILE A 159 -5.51 3.18 -1.56
N VAL A 160 -6.78 3.58 -1.55
CA VAL A 160 -7.71 3.32 -0.46
C VAL A 160 -9.00 2.73 -1.03
N GLY A 161 -9.51 1.65 -0.42
CA GLY A 161 -10.81 1.07 -0.74
C GLY A 161 -11.66 0.92 0.52
N GLY A 162 -12.90 1.40 0.50
CA GLY A 162 -13.87 1.34 1.60
C GLY A 162 -14.76 0.10 1.53
N VAL A 163 -15.98 0.22 2.05
CA VAL A 163 -16.98 -0.87 2.11
C VAL A 163 -18.20 -0.59 1.24
N SER A 164 -18.43 0.68 0.90
CA SER A 164 -19.60 1.13 0.15
C SER A 164 -19.26 1.40 -1.32
N PRO A 165 -20.26 1.41 -2.23
CA PRO A 165 -20.06 1.81 -3.60
C PRO A 165 -19.39 3.19 -3.70
N LYS A 166 -18.50 3.35 -4.68
CA LYS A 166 -17.68 4.53 -4.97
C LYS A 166 -16.59 4.84 -3.95
N GLU A 167 -16.48 4.08 -2.85
CA GLU A 167 -15.38 4.22 -1.89
C GLU A 167 -14.10 3.57 -2.40
N GLY A 168 -13.51 4.17 -3.44
CA GLY A 168 -12.17 3.86 -3.90
C GLY A 168 -11.48 5.15 -4.33
N MET A 169 -10.22 5.32 -3.93
CA MET A 169 -9.47 6.55 -4.14
C MET A 169 -7.99 6.25 -4.35
N VAL A 170 -7.37 6.93 -5.31
CA VAL A 170 -5.91 7.10 -5.36
C VAL A 170 -5.59 8.52 -4.91
N ILE A 171 -4.71 8.65 -3.92
CA ILE A 171 -4.27 9.92 -3.35
C ILE A 171 -2.82 10.12 -3.78
N THR A 172 -2.57 11.01 -4.72
CA THR A 172 -1.20 11.40 -5.08
C THR A 172 -0.69 12.39 -4.06
N ARG A 173 0.35 12.04 -3.30
CA ARG A 173 0.85 12.83 -2.17
C ARG A 173 2.21 13.46 -2.42
N ASN A 174 2.26 14.76 -2.20
CA ASN A 174 3.48 15.47 -1.84
C ASN A 174 3.71 15.38 -0.31
N ARG A 175 4.91 15.76 0.14
CA ARG A 175 5.29 15.76 1.58
C ARG A 175 4.32 16.52 2.48
N ARG A 176 3.71 17.61 1.98
CA ARG A 176 2.87 18.53 2.76
C ARG A 176 1.36 18.42 2.50
N GLY A 177 0.93 17.64 1.51
CA GLY A 177 -0.48 17.53 1.15
C GLY A 177 -0.69 16.76 -0.15
N PRO A 178 -1.95 16.64 -0.62
CA PRO A 178 -2.25 15.96 -1.86
C PRO A 178 -1.90 16.84 -3.07
N ALA A 179 -1.27 16.24 -4.07
CA ALA A 179 -1.16 16.81 -5.41
C ALA A 179 -2.45 16.55 -6.22
N ASP A 180 -3.09 15.40 -5.99
CA ASP A 180 -4.35 15.02 -6.64
C ASP A 180 -5.15 14.02 -5.79
N LEU A 181 -6.46 13.99 -5.99
CA LEU A 181 -7.39 13.03 -5.42
C LEU A 181 -8.20 12.41 -6.57
N TRP A 182 -8.00 11.12 -6.83
CA TRP A 182 -8.58 10.42 -7.97
C TRP A 182 -9.58 9.34 -7.50
N PRO A 183 -10.87 9.68 -7.33
CA PRO A 183 -11.89 8.74 -6.86
C PRO A 183 -12.32 7.78 -7.97
N LEU A 184 -12.91 6.65 -7.60
CA LEU A 184 -13.72 5.86 -8.53
C LEU A 184 -14.89 6.71 -9.08
N ASP A 185 -15.23 6.49 -10.35
CA ASP A 185 -16.42 7.06 -10.96
C ASP A 185 -17.15 5.99 -11.81
N PRO A 186 -17.83 5.02 -11.17
CA PRO A 186 -18.51 3.94 -11.89
C PRO A 186 -19.60 4.44 -12.85
N LEU A 187 -20.23 5.59 -12.55
CA LEU A 187 -21.26 6.18 -13.42
C LEU A 187 -20.65 6.74 -14.72
N GLY A 188 -19.43 7.29 -14.64
CA GLY A 188 -18.63 7.67 -15.80
C GLY A 188 -17.87 6.50 -16.46
N GLY A 189 -18.14 5.25 -16.06
CA GLY A 189 -17.48 4.06 -16.58
C GLY A 189 -16.11 3.75 -15.95
N ALA A 190 -15.62 4.59 -15.04
CA ALA A 190 -14.36 4.39 -14.33
C ALA A 190 -14.55 3.57 -13.04
N TRP A 191 -14.91 2.30 -13.22
CA TRP A 191 -15.16 1.33 -12.13
C TRP A 191 -13.88 0.77 -11.48
N PHE A 192 -12.69 1.12 -11.98
CA PHE A 192 -11.41 0.83 -11.33
C PHE A 192 -10.45 2.02 -11.42
N ARG A 193 -9.48 2.06 -10.52
CA ARG A 193 -8.24 2.85 -10.62
C ARG A 193 -7.04 1.93 -10.55
N VAL A 194 -6.04 2.22 -11.39
CA VAL A 194 -4.75 1.53 -11.41
C VAL A 194 -3.69 2.57 -11.12
N GLU A 195 -2.93 2.34 -10.06
CA GLU A 195 -1.73 3.11 -9.76
C GLU A 195 -0.51 2.19 -9.75
N THR A 196 0.62 2.76 -10.16
CA THR A 196 1.93 2.12 -10.19
C THR A 196 2.90 3.06 -9.48
N ASN A 197 3.86 3.67 -10.18
CA ASN A 197 4.85 4.56 -9.56
C ASN A 197 5.02 5.90 -10.29
N TYR A 198 4.01 6.32 -11.05
CA TYR A 198 4.07 7.55 -11.84
C TYR A 198 2.72 8.24 -11.85
N ASP A 199 2.67 9.55 -12.06
CA ASP A 199 1.42 10.29 -11.97
C ASP A 199 0.38 9.81 -13.00
N HIS A 200 -0.89 9.73 -12.63
CA HIS A 200 -1.93 9.20 -13.53
C HIS A 200 -2.19 10.06 -14.77
N TRP A 201 -1.92 11.37 -14.68
CA TRP A 201 -2.04 12.33 -15.77
C TRP A 201 -0.80 12.41 -16.67
N THR A 202 0.22 11.59 -16.43
CA THR A 202 1.43 11.53 -17.27
C THR A 202 1.49 10.23 -18.06
N THR A 203 2.37 10.20 -19.06
CA THR A 203 2.62 8.98 -19.84
C THR A 203 3.54 8.04 -19.05
N PRO A 204 3.23 6.74 -18.98
CA PRO A 204 4.14 5.75 -18.41
C PRO A 204 5.56 5.86 -19.01
N PRO A 205 6.63 5.74 -18.20
CA PRO A 205 7.98 5.63 -18.72
C PRO A 205 8.09 4.43 -19.69
N PRO A 206 8.73 4.57 -20.88
CA PRO A 206 8.77 3.49 -21.87
C PRO A 206 9.39 2.17 -21.41
N LEU A 207 10.26 2.23 -20.39
CA LEU A 207 10.96 1.06 -19.82
C LEU A 207 10.22 0.44 -18.62
N ASP A 208 9.17 1.10 -18.11
CA ASP A 208 8.34 0.61 -17.00
C ASP A 208 6.87 1.00 -17.21
N ASP A 209 6.21 0.38 -18.19
CA ASP A 209 4.76 0.52 -18.37
C ASP A 209 4.01 -0.70 -17.83
N ARG A 210 3.77 -0.71 -16.52
CA ARG A 210 2.92 -1.70 -15.83
C ARG A 210 1.44 -1.29 -15.80
N ARG A 211 1.14 0.02 -15.89
CA ARG A 211 -0.23 0.54 -15.89
C ARG A 211 -1.01 0.09 -17.13
N THR A 212 -0.47 0.22 -18.34
CA THR A 212 -1.21 -0.13 -19.57
C THR A 212 -1.60 -1.61 -19.62
N PRO A 213 -0.71 -2.57 -19.30
CA PRO A 213 -1.07 -3.99 -19.22
C PRO A 213 -2.10 -4.30 -18.14
N ALA A 214 -2.02 -3.68 -16.96
CA ALA A 214 -3.02 -3.83 -15.90
C ALA A 214 -4.40 -3.34 -16.34
N ILE A 215 -4.48 -2.14 -16.94
CA ILE A 215 -5.73 -1.59 -17.48
C ILE A 215 -6.31 -2.51 -18.56
N LYS A 216 -5.47 -3.01 -19.47
CA LYS A 216 -5.89 -3.94 -20.52
C LYS A 216 -6.47 -5.23 -19.93
N ALA A 217 -5.83 -5.78 -18.89
CA ALA A 217 -6.31 -6.99 -18.21
C ALA A 217 -7.62 -6.75 -17.45
N LEU A 218 -7.80 -5.59 -16.80
CA LEU A 218 -9.05 -5.20 -16.15
C LEU A 218 -10.19 -5.03 -17.16
N ASN A 219 -9.93 -4.38 -18.30
CA ASN A 219 -10.89 -4.22 -19.37
C ASN A 219 -11.31 -5.58 -19.96
N ALA A 220 -10.37 -6.50 -20.14
CA ALA A 220 -10.66 -7.86 -20.61
C ALA A 220 -11.44 -8.69 -19.56
N THR A 221 -11.18 -8.46 -18.27
CA THR A 221 -11.94 -9.09 -17.18
C THR A 221 -13.39 -8.58 -17.17
N GLY A 222 -13.57 -7.25 -17.27
CA GLY A 222 -14.86 -6.60 -17.22
C GLY A 222 -15.44 -6.48 -15.80
N GLN A 223 -16.26 -5.45 -15.58
CA GLN A 223 -16.81 -5.10 -14.27
C GLN A 223 -17.64 -6.22 -13.63
N GLN A 224 -18.38 -6.98 -14.44
CA GLN A 224 -19.24 -8.07 -13.96
C GLN A 224 -18.45 -9.28 -13.42
N ASN A 225 -17.17 -9.42 -13.81
CA ASN A 225 -16.35 -10.57 -13.44
C ASN A 225 -15.25 -10.23 -12.42
N ILE A 226 -15.12 -8.97 -12.00
CA ILE A 226 -14.09 -8.60 -11.04
C ILE A 226 -14.41 -9.17 -9.65
N ASN A 227 -13.45 -9.89 -9.09
CA ASN A 227 -13.49 -10.48 -7.76
C ASN A 227 -12.06 -10.73 -7.26
N PHE A 228 -11.89 -11.35 -6.08
CA PHE A 228 -10.57 -11.64 -5.52
C PHE A 228 -9.65 -12.44 -6.44
N ASP A 229 -10.17 -13.44 -7.15
CA ASP A 229 -9.36 -14.33 -7.98
C ASP A 229 -9.04 -13.71 -9.34
N THR A 230 -10.00 -13.05 -9.99
CA THR A 230 -9.73 -12.32 -11.24
C THR A 230 -8.83 -11.11 -11.02
N LEU A 231 -8.94 -10.42 -9.88
CA LEU A 231 -7.99 -9.37 -9.49
C LEU A 231 -6.57 -9.93 -9.25
N PHE A 232 -6.46 -11.09 -8.60
CA PHE A 232 -5.18 -11.77 -8.45
C PHE A 232 -4.58 -12.20 -9.81
N GLN A 233 -5.42 -12.62 -10.76
CA GLN A 233 -5.00 -12.93 -12.12
C GLN A 233 -4.50 -11.70 -12.87
N VAL A 234 -5.18 -10.55 -12.76
CA VAL A 234 -4.70 -9.26 -13.31
C VAL A 234 -3.31 -8.93 -12.77
N LEU A 235 -3.11 -9.05 -11.45
CA LEU A 235 -1.82 -8.85 -10.78
C LEU A 235 -0.78 -9.95 -11.09
N SER A 236 -1.15 -10.95 -11.88
CA SER A 236 -0.27 -12.04 -12.33
C SER A 236 0.13 -11.91 -13.81
N VAL A 237 -0.37 -10.91 -14.53
CA VAL A 237 -0.02 -10.64 -15.93
C VAL A 237 1.35 -9.98 -16.00
N LYS A 238 2.25 -10.45 -16.86
CA LYS A 238 3.52 -9.75 -17.13
C LYS A 238 3.26 -8.48 -17.96
N PRO A 239 3.89 -7.32 -17.66
CA PRO A 239 4.93 -7.06 -16.65
C PRO A 239 4.41 -6.61 -15.27
N VAL A 240 3.09 -6.59 -15.01
CA VAL A 240 2.52 -6.27 -13.68
C VAL A 240 3.09 -7.20 -12.62
N LEU A 241 3.16 -8.49 -12.93
CA LEU A 241 4.04 -9.43 -12.25
C LEU A 241 5.41 -9.42 -12.92
N ASN A 242 6.45 -9.16 -12.15
CA ASN A 242 7.82 -9.08 -12.64
C ASN A 242 8.80 -9.74 -11.64
N ASN A 243 10.08 -9.82 -12.02
CA ASN A 243 11.10 -10.51 -11.22
C ASN A 243 11.36 -9.85 -9.85
N ASN A 244 10.95 -8.60 -9.67
CA ASN A 244 11.05 -7.87 -8.41
C ASN A 244 9.82 -8.06 -7.53
N THR A 245 8.73 -8.67 -8.01
CA THR A 245 7.52 -8.88 -7.21
C THR A 245 7.79 -9.84 -6.04
N VAL A 246 7.75 -9.30 -4.83
CA VAL A 246 7.94 -10.05 -3.57
C VAL A 246 6.66 -10.76 -3.18
N TYR A 247 5.54 -10.04 -3.19
CA TYR A 247 4.25 -10.58 -2.82
C TYR A 247 3.09 -9.89 -3.54
N THR A 248 1.96 -10.59 -3.56
CA THR A 248 0.66 -10.07 -4.02
C THR A 248 -0.35 -10.20 -2.90
N THR A 249 -1.07 -9.11 -2.61
CA THR A 249 -2.18 -9.11 -1.65
C THR A 249 -3.47 -8.80 -2.39
N VAL A 250 -4.54 -9.52 -2.05
CA VAL A 250 -5.91 -9.16 -2.41
C VAL A 250 -6.76 -9.07 -1.13
N MET A 251 -7.60 -8.05 -1.06
CA MET A 251 -8.34 -7.67 0.14
C MET A 251 -9.63 -6.91 -0.20
N SER A 252 -10.55 -6.88 0.75
CA SER A 252 -11.78 -6.09 0.70
C SER A 252 -12.21 -5.84 2.14
N ALA A 253 -12.43 -4.57 2.49
CA ALA A 253 -12.82 -4.22 3.85
C ALA A 253 -14.18 -4.83 4.24
N ALA A 254 -15.08 -5.02 3.27
CA ALA A 254 -16.40 -5.64 3.50
C ALA A 254 -16.29 -7.14 3.80
N PHE A 255 -15.24 -7.81 3.31
CA PHE A 255 -15.00 -9.24 3.48
C PHE A 255 -13.62 -9.50 4.12
N PRO A 256 -13.40 -9.08 5.38
CA PRO A 256 -12.07 -9.06 5.98
C PRO A 256 -11.41 -10.44 6.08
N ASP A 257 -12.20 -11.51 6.25
CA ASP A 257 -11.70 -12.89 6.30
C ASP A 257 -11.11 -13.40 4.97
N LYS A 258 -11.29 -12.63 3.87
CA LYS A 258 -10.75 -12.95 2.54
C LYS A 258 -9.41 -12.29 2.25
N TYR A 259 -8.87 -11.51 3.18
CA TYR A 259 -7.52 -10.96 3.06
C TYR A 259 -6.51 -12.07 2.84
N ARG A 260 -5.74 -11.97 1.76
CA ARG A 260 -4.79 -13.02 1.38
C ARG A 260 -3.58 -12.39 0.74
N THR A 261 -2.42 -12.65 1.33
CA THR A 261 -1.13 -12.40 0.71
C THR A 261 -0.51 -13.71 0.21
N ARG A 262 0.09 -13.65 -0.97
CA ARG A 262 0.88 -14.72 -1.56
C ARG A 262 2.24 -14.17 -1.94
N ILE A 263 3.29 -14.70 -1.31
CA ILE A 263 4.67 -14.51 -1.75
C ILE A 263 4.77 -15.01 -3.19
N ARG A 264 5.38 -14.21 -4.07
CA ARG A 264 5.51 -14.51 -5.49
C ARG A 264 6.91 -15.07 -5.77
N THR A 265 6.95 -16.03 -6.68
CA THR A 265 8.19 -16.49 -7.31
C THR A 265 7.96 -16.40 -8.81
N VAL A 266 8.69 -15.52 -9.47
CA VAL A 266 8.70 -15.51 -10.94
C VAL A 266 9.77 -16.50 -11.35
N LYS A 267 9.32 -17.65 -11.89
CA LYS A 267 10.19 -18.54 -12.67
C LYS A 267 10.33 -18.01 -14.09
#